data_AF-A0A535L4I8-F1
#
_entry.id   AF-A0A535L4I8-F1
#
_cell.length_a   1.000
_cell.length_b   1.000
_cell.length_c   1.000
_cell.angle_alpha   90.00
_cell.angle_beta   90.00
_cell.angle_gamma   90.00
#
_symmetry.space_group_name_H-M   'P 1'
#
loop_
_entity.id
_entity.type
_entity.pdbx_description
1 polymer ?
#
loop_
_entity_poly.entity_id
_entity_poly.type
_entity_poly.pdbx_seq_one_letter_code
_entity_poly.pdbx_strand_id
1 'polypeptide(L)' 'MLTKIYRDVEQRFAGIDDLAHGWEHVNRVYQLALYIAEQEGANCFIAGTAALMHDLGRTVPQ' A
#
# COMPACT_ATOMS: atom_id res chain seq x y z
N MET A 1 7.23 -0.37 -12.40
CA MET A 1 6.81 0.91 -11.81
C MET A 1 6.24 0.71 -10.41
N LEU A 2 5.22 -0.14 -10.23
CA LEU A 2 4.68 -0.53 -8.91
C LEU A 2 5.74 -1.04 -7.92
N THR A 3 6.70 -1.85 -8.37
CA THR A 3 7.79 -2.37 -7.51
C THR A 3 8.63 -1.29 -6.85
N LYS A 4 8.81 -0.13 -7.50
CA LYS A 4 9.53 1.00 -6.90
C LYS A 4 8.68 1.67 -5.83
N ILE A 5 7.41 1.96 -6.15
CA ILE A 5 6.45 2.55 -5.19
C ILE A 5 6.29 1.66 -3.96
N TYR A 6 6.17 0.34 -4.16
CA TYR A 6 6.09 -0.64 -3.08
C TYR A 6 7.27 -0.50 -2.11
N ARG A 7 8.50 -0.52 -2.62
CA ARG A 7 9.72 -0.41 -1.80
C ARG A 7 9.82 0.95 -1.10
N ASP A 8 9.50 2.03 -1.81
CA ASP A 8 9.54 3.37 -1.26
C ASP A 8 8.53 3.52 -0.11
N VAL A 9 7.32 2.94 -0.25
CA VAL A 9 6.29 2.94 0.81
C VAL A 9 6.68 2.02 1.97
N GLU A 10 7.15 0.79 1.70
CA GLU A 10 7.65 -0.13 2.73
C GLU A 10 8.67 0.54 3.65
N GLN A 11 9.63 1.25 3.03
CA GLN A 11 10.66 1.97 3.76
C GLN A 11 10.09 3.13 4.62
N ARG A 12 8.99 3.78 4.19
CA ARG A 12 8.35 4.85 4.96
C ARG A 12 7.62 4.33 6.20
N PHE A 13 7.15 3.09 6.16
CA PHE A 13 6.56 2.41 7.31
C PHE A 13 7.59 1.67 8.18
N ALA A 14 8.88 1.70 7.80
CA ALA A 14 9.93 1.09 8.60
C ALA A 14 10.00 1.72 10.00
N GLY A 15 9.79 0.90 11.03
CA GLY A 15 9.79 1.34 12.43
C GLY A 15 8.42 1.76 12.97
N ILE A 16 7.35 1.66 12.20
CA ILE A 16 5.97 1.82 12.69
C ILE A 16 5.44 0.44 13.10
N ASP A 17 5.41 0.19 14.41
CA ASP A 17 4.84 -1.01 15.02
C ASP A 17 3.37 -0.75 15.42
N ASP A 18 2.50 -0.69 14.41
CA ASP A 18 1.05 -0.50 14.56
C ASP A 18 0.33 -1.59 13.74
N LEU A 19 -0.49 -2.42 14.39
CA LEU A 19 -1.23 -3.49 13.70
C LEU A 19 -2.36 -2.97 12.80
N ALA A 20 -2.92 -1.80 13.11
CA ALA A 20 -4.01 -1.18 12.37
C ALA A 20 -3.52 -0.34 11.20
N HIS A 21 -2.32 0.25 11.30
CA HIS A 21 -1.80 1.19 10.30
C HIS A 21 -0.32 0.98 9.91
N GLY A 22 0.31 -0.12 10.32
CA GLY A 22 1.67 -0.45 9.94
C GLY A 22 1.79 -1.09 8.57
N TRP A 23 3.02 -1.44 8.19
CA TRP A 23 3.33 -2.02 6.88
C TRP A 23 2.51 -3.27 6.55
N GLU A 24 2.34 -4.16 7.54
CA GLU A 24 1.56 -5.40 7.36
C GLU A 24 0.11 -5.13 6.93
N HIS A 25 -0.51 -4.06 7.46
CA HIS A 25 -1.84 -3.62 7.02
C HIS A 25 -1.81 -3.15 5.57
N VAL A 26 -0.90 -2.24 5.23
CA VAL A 26 -0.75 -1.70 3.87
C VAL A 26 -0.51 -2.81 2.84
N ASN A 27 0.38 -3.77 3.14
CA ASN A 27 0.68 -4.87 2.24
C ASN A 27 -0.55 -5.78 2.02
N ARG A 28 -1.29 -6.14 3.07
CA ARG A 28 -2.53 -6.92 2.92
C ARG A 28 -3.56 -6.21 2.04
N VAL A 29 -3.76 -4.90 2.25
CA VAL A 29 -4.68 -4.08 1.45
C VAL A 29 -4.22 -4.04 -0.01
N TYR A 30 -2.92 -3.86 -0.27
CA TYR A 30 -2.35 -3.86 -1.62
C TYR A 30 -2.58 -5.19 -2.36
N GLN A 31 -2.30 -6.33 -1.71
CA GLN A 31 -2.53 -7.65 -2.34
C GLN A 31 -4.01 -7.88 -2.65
N LEU A 32 -4.90 -7.52 -1.71
CA LEU A 32 -6.35 -7.64 -1.92
C LEU A 32 -6.85 -6.72 -3.04
N ALA A 33 -6.34 -5.49 -3.11
CA ALA A 33 -6.69 -4.55 -4.16
C ALA A 33 -6.26 -5.03 -5.55
N LEU A 34 -5.07 -5.62 -5.68
CA LEU A 34 -4.63 -6.23 -6.94
C LEU A 34 -5.50 -7.41 -7.35
N TYR A 35 -5.81 -8.30 -6.40
CA TYR A 35 -6.69 -9.44 -6.65
C TYR A 35 -8.06 -9.00 -7.16
N ILE A 36 -8.71 -8.05 -6.45
CA ILE A 36 -10.01 -7.53 -6.86
C ILE A 36 -9.92 -6.81 -8.21
N ALA A 37 -8.91 -5.98 -8.42
CA ALA A 37 -8.76 -5.26 -9.68
C ALA A 37 -8.62 -6.19 -10.89
N GLU A 38 -7.92 -7.32 -10.73
CA GLU A 38 -7.82 -8.35 -11.75
C GLU A 38 -9.18 -9.00 -12.05
N GLN A 39 -9.95 -9.36 -11.02
CA GLN A 39 -11.26 -10.00 -11.20
C GLN A 39 -12.30 -9.05 -11.84
N GLU A 40 -12.24 -7.76 -11.50
CA GLU A 40 -13.19 -6.75 -11.98
C GLU A 40 -12.77 -6.10 -13.31
N GLY A 41 -11.63 -6.50 -13.89
CA GLY A 41 -11.08 -5.87 -15.10
C GLY A 41 -10.69 -4.39 -14.89
N ALA A 42 -10.41 -4.00 -13.66
CA ALA A 42 -9.96 -2.66 -13.31
C ALA A 42 -8.46 -2.48 -13.57
N ASN A 43 -8.01 -1.22 -13.63
CA ASN A 43 -6.61 -0.93 -13.85
C ASN A 43 -5.76 -1.22 -12.59
N CYS A 44 -5.02 -2.33 -12.61
CA CYS A 44 -4.17 -2.76 -11.49
C CYS A 44 -3.09 -1.73 -11.10
N PHE A 45 -2.60 -0.92 -12.04
CA PHE A 45 -1.64 0.13 -11.72
C PHE A 45 -2.27 1.22 -10.85
N ILE A 46 -3.49 1.66 -11.18
CA ILE A 46 -4.22 2.68 -10.41
C ILE A 46 -4.61 2.12 -9.04
N ALA A 47 -5.26 0.95 -9.01
CA ALA A 47 -5.73 0.33 -7.77
C ALA A 47 -4.56 0.01 -6.82
N GLY A 48 -3.48 -0.58 -7.35
CA GLY A 48 -2.29 -0.91 -6.56
C GLY A 48 -1.57 0.33 -6.03
N THR A 49 -1.46 1.39 -6.83
CA THR A 49 -0.82 2.64 -6.38
C THR A 49 -1.64 3.32 -5.29
N ALA A 50 -2.96 3.39 -5.45
CA ALA A 50 -3.86 3.94 -4.43
C ALA A 50 -3.79 3.14 -3.13
N ALA A 51 -3.81 1.80 -3.21
CA ALA A 51 -3.72 0.93 -2.05
C ALA A 51 -2.39 1.08 -1.29
N LEU A 52 -1.25 1.20 -2.00
CA LEU A 52 0.05 1.43 -1.38
C LEU A 52 0.11 2.78 -0.66
N MET A 53 -0.49 3.83 -1.21
CA MET A 53 -0.33 5.19 -0.70
C MET A 53 -1.42 5.63 0.29
N HIS A 54 -2.50 4.85 0.47
CA HIS A 54 -3.70 5.29 1.20
C HIS A 54 -3.43 5.75 2.65
N ASP A 55 -2.46 5.13 3.33
CA ASP A 55 -2.11 5.41 4.72
C ASP A 55 -0.77 6.16 4.87
N LEU A 56 -0.13 6.58 3.76
CA LEU A 56 1.20 7.20 3.79
C LEU A 56 1.28 8.49 4.62
N GLY A 57 0.17 9.22 4.77
CA GLY A 57 0.09 10.40 5.64
C GLY A 57 0.36 10.11 7.13
N ARG A 58 0.35 8.85 7.55
CA ARG A 58 0.67 8.45 8.94
C ARG A 58 2.16 8.33 9.20
N THR A 59 3.00 8.35 8.16
CA THR A 59 4.45 8.23 8.28
C THR A 59 5.15 9.58 8.43
N VAL A 60 4.41 10.69 8.49
CA VAL A 60 4.95 12.03 8.67
C VAL A 60 4.59 12.56 10.07
N PRO A 61 5.49 13.34 10.70
CA PRO A 61 5.14 14.05 11.94
C PRO A 61 3.94 14.98 11.69
N GLN A 62 3.01 15.03 12.65
CA GLN A 62 1.86 15.95 12.62
C GLN A 62 2.23 17.34 13.13
#